data_AF-A0A1W9S223-F1
#
_entry.id   AF-A0A1W9S223-F1
#
_cell.length_a   1.000
_cell.length_b   1.000
_cell.length_c   1.000
_cell.angle_alpha   90.00
_cell.angle_beta   90.00
_cell.angle_gamma   90.00
#
_symmetry.space_group_name_H-M   'P 1'
#
loop_
_entity.id
_entity.type
_entity.pdbx_description
1 polymer ?
#
loop_
_entity_poly.entity_id
_entity_poly.type
_entity_poly.pdbx_seq_one_letter_code
_entity_poly.pdbx_strand_id
1 'polypeptide(L)'
;MNRKTIIIIIFIFSLALILNITYILSIGLKSPLLKPINPDSILYYDIGLNISQGKLTTGKPFFVAPLYPYFLGLILSLSSESVLAVIIVQILLGSMIPIFIYLTTANLFNKTTGLISGVLCSLYIPLIIYNSQILPVTLEVFLFALSLFLITHSQKNHWTKESPHL
;
A
#
# COMPACT_ATOMS: atom_id res chain seq x y z
N MET A 1 22.03 6.15 5.41
CA MET A 1 20.91 6.26 6.37
C MET A 1 21.41 5.84 7.77
N ASN A 2 21.06 6.56 8.84
CA ASN A 2 21.57 6.26 10.19
C ASN A 2 20.92 4.99 10.77
N ARG A 3 21.66 4.19 11.56
CA ARG A 3 21.14 3.03 12.33
C ARG A 3 19.83 3.34 13.06
N LYS A 4 19.70 4.50 13.69
CA LYS A 4 18.46 4.92 14.39
C LYS A 4 17.26 5.00 13.45
N THR A 5 17.45 5.52 12.23
CA THR A 5 16.38 5.63 11.22
C THR A 5 15.94 4.25 10.75
N ILE A 6 16.88 3.33 10.53
CA ILE A 6 16.55 1.94 10.14
C ILE A 6 15.70 1.27 11.22
N ILE A 7 16.07 1.43 12.50
CA ILE A 7 15.30 0.87 13.62
C ILE A 7 13.87 1.44 13.65
N ILE A 8 13.70 2.75 13.43
CA ILE A 8 12.37 3.38 13.38
C ILE A 8 11.53 2.82 12.21
N ILE A 9 12.13 2.67 11.02
CA ILE A 9 11.45 2.11 9.86
C ILE A 9 10.98 0.68 10.13
N ILE A 10 11.86 -0.15 10.68
CA ILE A 10 11.53 -1.54 11.05
C ILE A 10 10.39 -1.54 12.09
N PHE A 11 10.48 -0.70 13.12
CA PHE A 11 9.45 -0.59 14.14
C PHE A 11 8.08 -0.20 13.53
N ILE A 12 8.03 0.84 12.69
CA ILE A 12 6.79 1.31 12.06
C ILE A 12 6.19 0.23 11.15
N PHE A 13 7.03 -0.43 10.35
CA PHE A 13 6.62 -1.51 9.47
C PHE A 13 6.07 -2.70 10.26
N SER A 14 6.81 -3.17 11.28
CA SER A 14 6.40 -4.27 12.13
C SER A 14 5.10 -3.95 12.87
N LEU A 15 4.95 -2.73 13.38
CA LEU A 15 3.71 -2.29 14.03
C LEU A 15 2.52 -2.36 13.07
N ALA A 16 2.65 -1.77 11.88
CA ALA A 16 1.59 -1.82 10.87
C ALA A 16 1.27 -3.26 10.44
N LEU A 17 2.30 -4.08 10.21
CA LEU A 17 2.13 -5.47 9.78
C LEU A 17 1.44 -6.31 10.85
N ILE A 18 1.85 -6.19 12.11
CA ILE A 18 1.22 -6.89 13.25
C ILE A 18 -0.24 -6.49 13.38
N LEU A 19 -0.59 -5.21 13.22
CA LEU A 19 -1.98 -4.74 13.30
C LEU A 19 -2.84 -5.31 12.16
N ASN A 20 -2.30 -5.36 10.93
CA ASN A 20 -3.01 -5.96 9.79
C ASN A 20 -3.21 -7.48 9.96
N ILE A 21 -2.18 -8.19 10.42
CA ILE A 21 -2.28 -9.63 10.71
C ILE A 21 -3.27 -9.88 11.84
N THR A 22 -3.18 -9.11 12.93
CA THR A 22 -4.12 -9.22 14.06
C THR A 22 -5.55 -9.02 13.58
N TYR A 23 -5.81 -8.00 12.76
CA TYR A 23 -7.12 -7.75 12.20
C TYR A 23 -7.67 -8.94 11.39
N ILE A 24 -6.86 -9.52 10.47
CA ILE A 24 -7.27 -10.72 9.72
C ILE A 24 -7.58 -11.88 10.65
N LEU A 25 -6.73 -12.14 11.64
CA LEU A 25 -6.93 -13.23 12.59
C LEU A 25 -8.19 -12.99 13.44
N SER A 26 -8.49 -11.74 13.80
CA SER A 26 -9.68 -11.37 14.57
C SER A 26 -10.98 -11.57 13.78
N ILE A 27 -11.03 -11.19 12.49
CA ILE A 27 -12.23 -11.41 11.66
C ILE A 27 -12.35 -12.87 11.19
N GLY A 28 -11.23 -13.60 11.18
CA GLY A 28 -11.14 -15.00 10.77
C GLY A 28 -11.00 -15.19 9.26
N LEU A 29 -10.20 -16.18 8.86
CA LEU A 29 -9.89 -16.48 7.45
C LEU A 29 -11.10 -16.89 6.60
N LYS A 30 -12.22 -17.28 7.24
CA LYS A 30 -13.48 -17.62 6.57
C LYS A 30 -14.43 -16.43 6.43
N SER A 31 -14.04 -15.25 6.91
CA SER A 31 -14.87 -14.05 6.86
C SER A 31 -15.25 -13.70 5.42
N PRO A 32 -16.52 -13.36 5.15
CA PRO A 32 -16.95 -12.82 3.85
C PRO A 32 -16.17 -11.56 3.45
N LEU A 33 -15.63 -10.81 4.42
CA LEU A 33 -14.84 -9.60 4.17
C LEU A 33 -13.52 -9.87 3.43
N LEU A 34 -13.02 -11.11 3.44
CA LEU A 34 -11.80 -11.51 2.72
C LEU A 34 -12.10 -12.04 1.31
N LYS A 35 -13.31 -11.80 0.80
CA LYS A 35 -13.76 -12.21 -0.53
C LYS A 35 -14.31 -11.00 -1.28
N PRO A 36 -14.27 -11.01 -2.63
CA PRO A 36 -14.95 -10.00 -3.43
C PRO A 36 -16.46 -10.22 -3.32
N ILE A 37 -17.10 -9.50 -2.38
CA ILE A 37 -18.54 -9.63 -2.10
C ILE A 37 -19.34 -8.38 -2.46
N ASN A 38 -18.70 -7.22 -2.56
CA ASN A 38 -19.36 -5.97 -2.92
C ASN A 38 -19.24 -5.73 -4.45
N PRO A 39 -20.17 -4.98 -5.07
CA PRO A 39 -20.19 -4.80 -6.53
C PRO A 39 -18.88 -4.31 -7.12
N ASP A 40 -18.21 -3.36 -6.45
CA ASP A 40 -16.93 -2.81 -6.91
C ASP A 40 -15.83 -3.87 -6.87
N SER A 41 -15.71 -4.60 -5.77
CA SER A 41 -14.72 -5.66 -5.59
C SER A 41 -14.91 -6.81 -6.57
N ILE A 42 -16.16 -7.15 -6.90
CA ILE A 42 -16.49 -8.17 -7.91
C ILE A 42 -16.04 -7.67 -9.28
N LEU A 43 -16.37 -6.42 -9.64
CA LEU A 43 -15.97 -5.84 -10.93
C LEU A 43 -14.45 -5.83 -11.11
N TYR A 44 -13.70 -5.38 -10.10
CA TYR A 44 -12.24 -5.38 -10.15
C TYR A 44 -11.67 -6.80 -10.25
N TYR A 45 -12.19 -7.73 -9.43
CA TYR A 45 -11.76 -9.11 -9.41
C TYR A 45 -12.00 -9.81 -10.76
N ASP A 46 -13.18 -9.65 -11.35
CA ASP A 46 -13.54 -10.29 -12.63
C ASP A 46 -12.66 -9.80 -13.78
N ILE A 47 -12.36 -8.50 -13.82
CA ILE A 47 -11.43 -7.95 -14.83
C ILE A 47 -10.02 -8.51 -14.58
N GLY A 48 -9.55 -8.51 -13.33
CA GLY A 48 -8.25 -9.08 -12.97
C GLY A 48 -8.12 -10.57 -13.33
N LEU A 49 -9.16 -11.35 -13.08
CA LEU A 49 -9.23 -12.77 -13.41
C LEU A 49 -9.16 -13.02 -14.93
N ASN A 50 -9.85 -12.20 -15.72
CA ASN A 50 -9.72 -12.26 -17.18
C ASN A 50 -8.29 -11.94 -17.64
N ILE A 51 -7.66 -10.94 -17.02
CA ILE A 51 -6.26 -10.57 -17.31
C ILE A 51 -5.31 -11.73 -16.95
N SER A 52 -5.50 -12.40 -15.80
CA SER A 52 -4.65 -13.54 -15.42
C SER A 52 -4.75 -14.72 -16.38
N GLN A 53 -5.86 -14.84 -17.11
CA GLN A 53 -6.10 -15.84 -18.15
C GLN A 53 -5.62 -15.41 -19.54
N GLY A 54 -4.88 -14.31 -19.65
CA GLY A 54 -4.29 -13.82 -20.91
C GLY A 54 -5.19 -12.85 -21.70
N LYS A 55 -6.40 -12.53 -21.21
CA LYS A 55 -7.25 -11.49 -21.82
C LYS A 55 -6.82 -10.12 -21.31
N LEU A 56 -5.70 -9.63 -21.83
CA LEU A 56 -5.07 -8.37 -21.40
C LEU A 56 -5.94 -7.13 -21.63
N THR A 57 -7.01 -7.22 -22.42
CA THR A 57 -7.97 -6.13 -22.63
C THR A 57 -9.39 -6.68 -22.61
N THR A 58 -10.35 -5.85 -22.21
CA THR A 58 -11.78 -6.19 -22.24
C THR A 58 -12.41 -5.96 -23.62
N GLY A 59 -11.64 -5.45 -24.60
CA GLY A 59 -12.14 -5.02 -25.91
C GLY A 59 -13.09 -3.81 -25.86
N LYS A 60 -13.28 -3.21 -24.68
CA LYS A 60 -14.14 -2.06 -24.41
C LYS A 60 -13.40 -1.06 -23.52
N PRO A 61 -13.80 0.22 -23.48
CA PRO A 61 -13.27 1.16 -22.49
C PRO A 61 -13.44 0.60 -21.08
N PHE A 62 -12.41 0.76 -20.24
CA PHE A 62 -12.52 0.38 -18.84
C PHE A 62 -13.49 1.32 -18.13
N PHE A 63 -14.42 0.74 -17.36
CA PHE A 63 -15.34 1.49 -16.51
C PHE A 63 -14.70 1.91 -15.18
N VAL A 64 -13.52 1.36 -14.87
CA VAL A 64 -12.71 1.60 -13.68
C VAL A 64 -11.27 1.92 -14.08
N ALA A 65 -10.48 2.50 -13.17
CA ALA A 65 -9.06 2.72 -13.45
C ALA A 65 -8.34 1.38 -13.72
N PRO A 66 -7.58 1.24 -14.82
CA PRO A 66 -7.09 -0.06 -15.28
C PRO A 66 -5.95 -0.63 -14.43
N LEU A 67 -5.19 0.21 -13.73
CA LEU A 67 -3.98 -0.20 -13.02
C LEU A 67 -4.26 -1.29 -11.97
N TYR A 68 -5.33 -1.14 -11.19
CA TYR A 68 -5.66 -2.11 -10.14
C TYR A 68 -6.08 -3.48 -10.70
N PRO A 69 -6.94 -3.58 -11.74
CA PRO A 69 -7.17 -4.83 -12.45
C PRO A 69 -5.89 -5.51 -12.99
N TYR A 70 -4.93 -4.77 -13.55
CA TYR A 70 -3.66 -5.36 -13.98
C TYR A 70 -2.82 -5.86 -12.81
N PHE A 71 -2.79 -5.11 -11.71
CA PHE A 71 -2.16 -5.55 -10.45
C PHE A 71 -2.78 -6.86 -9.94
N LEU A 72 -4.12 -6.96 -9.94
CA LEU A 72 -4.82 -8.20 -9.60
C LEU A 72 -4.46 -9.33 -10.55
N GLY A 73 -4.53 -9.11 -11.86
CA GLY A 73 -4.26 -10.13 -12.86
C GLY A 73 -2.85 -10.70 -12.77
N LEU A 74 -1.85 -9.85 -12.48
CA LEU A 74 -0.48 -10.31 -12.23
C LEU A 74 -0.43 -11.25 -11.03
N ILE A 75 -0.98 -10.86 -9.88
CA ILE A 75 -0.93 -11.69 -8.66
C ILE A 75 -1.71 -12.99 -8.85
N LEU A 76 -2.91 -12.92 -9.43
CA LEU A 76 -3.76 -14.08 -9.67
C LEU A 76 -3.09 -15.07 -10.64
N SER A 77 -2.39 -14.58 -11.67
CA SER A 77 -1.64 -15.44 -12.60
C SER A 77 -0.48 -16.20 -11.94
N LEU A 78 0.17 -15.59 -10.94
CA LEU A 78 1.30 -16.19 -10.22
C LEU A 78 0.87 -17.08 -9.04
N SER A 79 -0.38 -16.98 -8.59
CA SER A 79 -0.87 -17.58 -7.35
C SER A 79 -2.02 -18.57 -7.54
N SER A 80 -2.27 -19.02 -8.77
CA SER A 80 -3.40 -19.90 -9.10
C SER A 80 -4.74 -19.30 -8.64
N GLU A 81 -4.99 -18.04 -9.00
CA GLU A 81 -6.23 -17.30 -8.73
C GLU A 81 -6.55 -17.12 -7.22
N SER A 82 -5.52 -17.08 -6.38
CA SER A 82 -5.67 -16.96 -4.92
C SER A 82 -5.97 -15.52 -4.47
N VAL A 83 -7.21 -15.29 -4.02
CA VAL A 83 -7.62 -14.03 -3.35
C VAL A 83 -6.77 -13.75 -2.11
N LEU A 84 -6.39 -14.80 -1.36
CA LEU A 84 -5.56 -14.63 -0.17
C LEU A 84 -4.16 -14.10 -0.53
N ALA A 85 -3.60 -14.51 -1.68
CA ALA A 85 -2.32 -13.99 -2.16
C ALA A 85 -2.42 -12.48 -2.46
N VAL A 86 -3.52 -12.03 -3.07
CA VAL A 86 -3.79 -10.60 -3.29
C VAL A 86 -3.80 -9.85 -1.96
N ILE A 87 -4.55 -10.35 -0.98
CA ILE A 87 -4.66 -9.72 0.35
C ILE A 87 -3.31 -9.65 1.05
N ILE A 88 -2.48 -10.70 0.98
CA ILE A 88 -1.13 -10.71 1.55
C ILE A 88 -0.28 -9.62 0.91
N VAL A 89 -0.28 -9.50 -0.43
CA VAL A 89 0.46 -8.46 -1.14
C VAL A 89 -0.04 -7.06 -0.75
N GLN A 90 -1.35 -6.86 -0.68
CA GLN A 90 -1.93 -5.59 -0.24
C GLN A 90 -1.55 -5.25 1.20
N ILE A 91 -1.51 -6.22 2.12
CA ILE A 91 -1.05 -5.97 3.49
C ILE A 91 0.41 -5.56 3.52
N LEU A 92 1.28 -6.21 2.73
CA LEU A 92 2.69 -5.83 2.65
C LEU A 92 2.85 -4.39 2.14
N LEU A 93 2.14 -4.02 1.06
CA LEU A 93 2.13 -2.65 0.54
C LEU A 93 1.54 -1.68 1.57
N GLY A 94 0.43 -2.05 2.20
CA GLY A 94 -0.26 -1.29 3.22
C GLY A 94 0.63 -1.00 4.43
N SER A 95 1.44 -1.97 4.86
CA SER A 95 2.41 -1.82 5.95
C SER A 95 3.61 -0.95 5.57
N MET A 96 3.89 -0.74 4.28
CA MET A 96 4.92 0.19 3.80
C MET A 96 4.43 1.64 3.76
N ILE A 97 3.12 1.91 3.69
CA ILE A 97 2.56 3.27 3.64
C ILE A 97 3.04 4.14 4.82
N PRO A 98 2.93 3.69 6.09
CA PRO A 98 3.39 4.49 7.24
C PRO A 98 4.89 4.81 7.21
N ILE A 99 5.71 3.99 6.54
CA ILE A 99 7.14 4.26 6.34
C ILE A 99 7.32 5.50 5.46
N PHE A 100 6.60 5.58 4.34
CA PHE A 100 6.70 6.75 3.45
C PHE A 100 6.13 8.01 4.10
N ILE A 101 5.09 7.88 4.93
CA ILE A 101 4.59 8.99 5.75
C ILE A 101 5.68 9.47 6.72
N TYR A 102 6.33 8.57 7.44
CA TYR A 102 7.47 8.89 8.32
C TYR A 102 8.59 9.62 7.55
N LEU A 103 9.03 9.07 6.41
CA LEU A 103 10.13 9.63 5.64
C LEU A 103 9.80 11.02 5.07
N THR A 104 8.59 11.18 4.54
CA THR A 104 8.13 12.46 3.95
C THR A 104 8.07 13.55 5.03
N THR A 105 7.40 13.27 6.15
CA THR A 105 7.24 14.24 7.24
C THR A 105 8.55 14.52 7.98
N ALA A 106 9.43 13.52 8.11
CA ALA A 106 10.77 13.73 8.64
C ALA A 106 11.66 14.58 7.73
N ASN A 107 11.41 14.56 6.42
CA ASN A 107 12.11 15.42 5.46
C ASN A 107 11.61 16.86 5.47
N LEU A 108 10.28 17.06 5.59
CA LEU A 108 9.65 18.38 5.59
C LEU A 108 9.79 19.12 6.92
N PHE A 109 9.77 18.39 8.03
CA PHE A 109 9.80 18.96 9.38
C PHE A 109 11.00 18.41 10.15
N ASN A 110 10.80 17.41 11.00
CA ASN A 110 11.83 16.81 11.81
C ASN A 110 11.51 15.34 12.13
N LYS A 111 12.49 14.62 12.67
CA LYS A 111 12.37 13.17 12.95
C LYS A 111 11.27 12.82 13.96
N THR A 112 10.99 13.70 14.92
CA THR A 112 9.98 13.47 15.96
C THR A 112 8.58 13.55 15.34
N THR A 113 8.29 14.59 14.56
CA THR A 113 7.06 14.72 13.77
C THR A 113 6.92 13.51 12.84
N GLY A 114 8.02 13.13 12.18
CA GLY A 114 8.11 11.90 11.39
C GLY A 114 7.58 10.68 12.11
N LEU A 115 8.16 10.38 13.27
CA LEU A 115 7.82 9.21 14.06
C LEU A 115 6.35 9.22 14.48
N ILE A 116 5.86 10.36 14.97
CA ILE A 116 4.47 10.53 15.40
C ILE A 116 3.52 10.26 14.22
N SER A 117 3.75 10.89 13.05
CA SER A 117 2.91 10.71 11.87
C SER A 117 2.93 9.27 11.35
N GLY A 118 4.09 8.60 11.34
CA GLY A 118 4.20 7.20 10.96
C GLY A 118 3.40 6.29 11.91
N VAL A 119 3.54 6.47 13.23
CA VAL A 119 2.80 5.67 14.22
C VAL A 119 1.28 5.91 14.11
N LEU A 120 0.84 7.17 14.01
CA LEU A 120 -0.58 7.49 13.83
C LEU A 120 -1.15 6.87 12.55
N CYS A 121 -0.37 6.88 11.46
CA CYS A 121 -0.76 6.23 10.21
C CYS A 121 -0.87 4.70 10.36
N SER A 122 0.07 4.05 11.06
CA SER A 122 -0.01 2.61 11.35
C SER A 122 -1.26 2.21 12.16
N LEU A 123 -1.77 3.12 13.00
CA LEU A 123 -2.95 2.92 13.84
C LEU A 123 -4.27 3.32 13.14
N TYR A 124 -4.21 3.83 11.91
CA TYR A 124 -5.38 4.32 11.20
C TYR A 124 -6.24 3.14 10.71
N ILE A 125 -7.28 2.82 11.49
CA ILE A 125 -8.16 1.66 11.29
C ILE A 125 -8.70 1.54 9.86
N PRO A 126 -9.18 2.61 9.18
CA PRO A 126 -9.67 2.48 7.82
C PRO A 126 -8.63 1.89 6.86
N LEU A 127 -7.35 2.26 6.99
CA LEU A 127 -6.30 1.69 6.14
C LEU A 127 -6.12 0.19 6.40
N ILE A 128 -6.18 -0.24 7.66
CA ILE A 128 -6.10 -1.66 8.03
C ILE A 128 -7.26 -2.45 7.40
N ILE A 129 -8.48 -1.91 7.44
CA ILE A 129 -9.65 -2.54 6.82
C ILE A 129 -9.46 -2.64 5.31
N TYR A 130 -9.13 -1.53 4.63
CA TYR A 130 -8.98 -1.51 3.17
C TYR A 130 -7.85 -2.41 2.65
N ASN A 131 -6.77 -2.61 3.40
CA ASN A 131 -5.69 -3.54 3.03
C ASN A 131 -6.17 -4.99 2.86
N SER A 132 -7.26 -5.36 3.53
CA SER A 132 -7.88 -6.69 3.45
C SER A 132 -8.98 -6.82 2.40
N GLN A 133 -9.41 -5.70 1.79
CA GLN A 133 -10.49 -5.67 0.80
C GLN A 133 -9.92 -5.73 -0.62
N ILE A 134 -10.65 -6.36 -1.55
CA ILE A 134 -10.29 -6.34 -2.97
C ILE A 134 -10.75 -5.02 -3.59
N LEU A 135 -10.03 -3.95 -3.27
CA LEU A 135 -10.28 -2.57 -3.69
C LEU A 135 -8.96 -1.85 -4.01
N PRO A 136 -8.98 -0.83 -4.87
CA PRO A 136 -7.76 -0.14 -5.32
C PRO A 136 -7.08 0.71 -4.25
N VAL A 137 -7.79 1.03 -3.17
CA VAL A 137 -7.40 2.01 -2.12
C VAL A 137 -5.97 1.79 -1.64
N THR A 138 -5.58 0.57 -1.31
CA THR A 138 -4.23 0.29 -0.77
C THR A 138 -3.13 0.57 -1.78
N LEU A 139 -3.34 0.21 -3.05
CA LEU A 139 -2.38 0.48 -4.11
C LEU A 139 -2.30 1.98 -4.39
N GLU A 140 -3.43 2.66 -4.43
CA GLU A 140 -3.50 4.12 -4.65
C GLU A 140 -2.78 4.89 -3.55
N VAL A 141 -3.08 4.59 -2.28
CA VAL A 141 -2.45 5.28 -1.13
C VAL A 141 -0.97 4.96 -1.06
N PHE A 142 -0.56 3.73 -1.38
CA PHE A 142 0.85 3.36 -1.49
C PHE A 142 1.59 4.18 -2.54
N LEU A 143 1.07 4.24 -3.76
CA LEU A 143 1.69 5.00 -4.85
C LEU A 143 1.71 6.50 -4.55
N PHE A 144 0.64 7.02 -3.95
CA PHE A 144 0.57 8.40 -3.53
C PHE A 144 1.63 8.72 -2.45
N ALA A 145 1.69 7.94 -1.38
CA ALA A 145 2.68 8.15 -0.31
C ALA A 145 4.12 8.00 -0.82
N LEU A 146 4.38 7.03 -1.70
CA LEU A 146 5.68 6.88 -2.36
C LEU A 146 6.01 8.10 -3.22
N SER A 147 5.06 8.62 -4.00
CA SER A 147 5.28 9.79 -4.84
C SER A 147 5.65 11.04 -4.02
N LEU A 148 4.97 11.28 -2.90
CA LEU A 148 5.29 12.37 -1.98
C LEU A 148 6.68 12.21 -1.37
N PHE A 149 7.06 10.99 -0.99
CA PHE A 149 8.40 10.71 -0.51
C PHE A 149 9.46 11.01 -1.59
N LEU A 150 9.25 10.56 -2.83
CA LEU A 150 10.20 10.79 -3.92
C LEU A 150 10.36 12.28 -4.27
N ILE A 151 9.26 13.03 -4.30
CA ILE A 151 9.28 14.48 -4.54
C ILE A 151 10.06 15.20 -3.43
N THR A 152 9.72 14.95 -2.16
CA THR A 152 10.39 15.61 -1.03
C THR A 152 11.85 15.19 -0.88
N HIS A 153 12.18 13.94 -1.20
CA HIS A 153 13.57 13.46 -1.22
C HIS A 153 14.38 14.12 -2.34
N SER A 154 13.81 14.25 -3.53
CA SER A 154 14.46 14.93 -4.66
C SER A 154 14.74 16.40 -4.35
N GLN A 155 13.75 17.14 -3.85
CA GLN A 155 13.91 18.55 -3.48
C GLN A 155 15.06 18.71 -2.48
N LYS A 156 15.07 17.95 -1.38
CA LYS A 156 16.13 18.05 -0.37
C LYS A 156 17.53 17.87 -0.96
N ASN A 157 17.70 16.95 -1.90
CA ASN A 157 18.98 16.71 -2.55
C ASN A 157 19.41 17.86 -3.48
N HIS A 158 18.46 18.55 -4.14
CA HIS A 158 18.74 19.72 -4.97
C HIS A 158 19.17 20.93 -4.12
N TRP A 159 18.41 21.27 -3.09
CA TRP A 159 18.75 22.40 -2.20
C TRP A 159 20.12 22.24 -1.52
N THR A 160 20.51 21.00 -1.16
CA THR A 160 21.85 20.76 -0.60
C THR A 160 23.01 20.92 -1.59
N LYS A 161 22.74 20.83 -2.90
CA LYS A 161 23.78 20.97 -3.94
C LYS A 161 23.97 22.41 -4.40
N GLU A 162 22.91 23.22 -4.37
CA GLU A 162 22.95 24.62 -4.84
C GLU A 162 23.37 25.62 -3.76
N SER A 163 23.38 25.22 -2.48
CA SER A 163 23.84 26.05 -1.36
C SER A 163 25.08 25.48 -0.64
N PRO A 164 26.24 25.27 -1.31
CA PRO A 164 27.44 24.79 -0.62
C PRO A 164 28.16 25.88 0.21
N HIS A 165 27.73 27.15 0.14
CA HIS A 165 28.43 28.28 0.74
C HIS A 165 27.46 29.28 1.41
N LEU A 166 26.87 28.87 2.53
CA LEU A 166 26.43 29.78 3.60
C LEU A 166 26.78 29.14 4.95
#